data_AF-A0A523D0A5-F1
#
_entry.id   AF-A0A523D0A5-F1
#
_cell.length_a   1.000
_cell.length_b   1.000
_cell.length_c   1.000
_cell.angle_alpha   90.00
_cell.angle_beta   90.00
_cell.angle_gamma   90.00
#
_symmetry.space_group_name_H-M   'P 1'
#
loop_
_entity.id
_entity.type
_entity.pdbx_description
1 polymer ?
#
loop_
_entity_poly.entity_id
_entity_poly.type
_entity_poly.pdbx_seq_one_letter_code
_entity_poly.pdbx_strand_id
1 'polypeptide(L)'
;MRGAVRLMPEALRQMMQAHQKELLDGMLSPGSSEDQPEHWQHPRGEYGSAARKAEEDARALVAAVERREPLAQVSRRFGTLAHWIADVNDPLHAADRDPNLKNYYRDYQSFLQKSMSKFPLVFLGYRSPTLTEHGPGQYLLAASERSREYAESVRRAYHPDGTRVSREAFDTRSVAFGVGSLSYSNAVNDIMRVWLWAWEACHGDITNTPYPLEPAAAGNRASEDTSP
;
A
#
# COMPACT_ATOMS: atom_id res chain seq x y z
N MET A 1 -4.66 6.64 -1.05
CA MET A 1 -6.10 6.37 -1.22
C MET A 1 -6.71 6.89 -2.52
N ARG A 2 -6.74 8.21 -2.80
CA ARG A 2 -7.32 8.74 -4.07
C ARG A 2 -6.73 8.11 -5.34
N GLY A 3 -5.42 7.84 -5.34
CA GLY A 3 -4.74 7.11 -6.42
C GLY A 3 -5.33 5.71 -6.65
N ALA A 4 -5.43 4.90 -5.59
CA ALA A 4 -5.98 3.54 -5.66
C ALA A 4 -7.43 3.52 -6.13
N VAL A 5 -8.30 4.41 -5.62
CA VAL A 5 -9.72 4.49 -6.03
C VAL A 5 -9.87 4.75 -7.53
N ARG A 6 -9.01 5.58 -8.13
CA ARG A 6 -9.05 5.87 -9.57
C ARG A 6 -8.74 4.66 -10.43
N LEU A 7 -7.97 3.71 -9.90
CA LEU A 7 -7.56 2.48 -10.56
C LEU A 7 -8.57 1.33 -10.37
N MET A 8 -9.64 1.52 -9.60
CA MET A 8 -10.65 0.46 -9.43
C MET A 8 -11.58 0.32 -10.65
N PRO A 9 -12.16 -0.88 -10.86
CA PRO A 9 -13.30 -1.06 -11.77
C PRO A 9 -14.41 -0.05 -11.49
N GLU A 10 -15.19 0.30 -12.51
CA GLU A 10 -16.13 1.42 -12.42
C GLU A 10 -17.15 1.26 -11.29
N ALA A 11 -17.74 0.07 -11.15
CA ALA A 11 -18.72 -0.20 -10.09
C ALA A 11 -18.13 0.01 -8.68
N LEU A 12 -16.94 -0.53 -8.43
CA LEU A 12 -16.22 -0.39 -7.16
C LEU A 12 -15.83 1.07 -6.91
N ARG A 13 -15.34 1.76 -7.94
CA ARG A 13 -14.98 3.17 -7.89
C ARG A 13 -16.18 4.05 -7.53
N GLN A 14 -17.32 3.85 -8.18
CA GLN A 14 -18.55 4.60 -7.91
C GLN A 14 -19.04 4.38 -6.46
N MET A 15 -19.05 3.13 -5.98
CA MET A 15 -19.38 2.84 -4.59
C MET A 15 -18.46 3.58 -3.62
N MET A 16 -17.15 3.50 -3.83
CA MET A 16 -16.15 4.18 -2.99
C MET A 16 -16.28 5.71 -3.02
N GLN A 17 -16.68 6.28 -4.16
CA GLN A 17 -16.92 7.72 -4.29
C GLN A 17 -18.21 8.14 -3.56
N ALA A 18 -19.28 7.35 -3.68
CA ALA A 18 -20.55 7.59 -2.99
C ALA A 18 -20.40 7.51 -1.46
N HIS A 19 -19.52 6.64 -0.97
CA HIS A 19 -19.23 6.43 0.46
C HIS A 19 -17.81 6.87 0.84
N GLN A 20 -17.34 7.97 0.24
CA GLN A 20 -15.97 8.46 0.45
C GLN A 20 -15.69 8.78 1.91
N LYS A 21 -16.68 9.29 2.67
CA LYS A 21 -16.53 9.58 4.08
C LYS A 21 -16.22 8.31 4.86
N GLU A 22 -17.00 7.25 4.66
CA GLU A 22 -16.82 5.98 5.36
C GLU A 22 -15.51 5.31 4.99
N LEU A 23 -15.11 5.39 3.71
CA LEU A 23 -13.81 4.91 3.25
C LEU A 23 -12.66 5.65 3.96
N LEU A 24 -12.72 6.97 4.07
CA LEU A 24 -11.73 7.78 4.78
C LEU A 24 -11.73 7.47 6.29
N ASP A 25 -12.91 7.39 6.91
CA ASP A 25 -13.03 7.04 8.33
C ASP A 25 -12.43 5.65 8.60
N GLY A 26 -12.65 4.68 7.71
CA GLY A 26 -12.09 3.34 7.82
C GLY A 26 -10.57 3.33 7.78
N MET A 27 -9.96 4.14 6.89
CA MET A 27 -8.51 4.31 6.81
C MET A 27 -7.93 4.98 8.06
N LEU A 28 -8.63 5.97 8.62
CA LEU A 28 -8.11 6.77 9.73
C LEU A 28 -8.35 6.12 11.10
N SER A 29 -9.38 5.27 11.23
CA SER A 29 -9.79 4.71 12.52
C SER A 29 -8.71 3.90 13.24
N PRO A 30 -7.89 3.06 12.58
CA PRO A 30 -6.83 2.34 13.29
C PRO A 30 -5.70 3.26 13.76
N GLY A 31 -5.56 4.45 13.17
CA GLY A 31 -4.49 5.41 13.47
C GLY A 31 -4.51 6.00 14.89
N SER A 32 -5.57 5.76 15.68
CA SER A 32 -5.61 6.16 17.09
C SER A 32 -4.61 5.40 17.98
N SER A 33 -4.01 4.33 17.46
CA SER A 33 -3.14 3.40 18.18
C SER A 33 -1.88 3.00 17.39
N GLU A 34 -1.36 3.88 16.53
CA GLU A 34 -0.20 3.60 15.64
C GLU A 34 1.06 3.12 16.36
N ASP A 35 1.20 3.37 17.66
CA ASP A 35 2.33 2.90 18.47
C ASP A 35 2.19 1.44 18.92
N GLN A 36 1.03 0.82 18.72
CA GLN A 36 0.80 -0.58 19.06
C GLN A 36 1.51 -1.53 18.09
N PRO A 37 1.96 -2.72 18.56
CA PRO A 37 2.68 -3.68 17.74
C PRO A 37 1.93 -4.12 16.48
N GLU A 38 0.60 -4.04 16.45
CA GLU A 38 -0.20 -4.49 15.32
C GLU A 38 -0.03 -3.67 14.04
N HIS A 39 0.44 -2.42 14.14
CA HIS A 39 0.80 -1.56 13.00
C HIS A 39 2.17 -1.88 12.40
N TRP A 40 2.93 -2.78 13.01
CA TRP A 40 4.27 -3.12 12.56
C TRP A 40 4.22 -4.41 11.75
N GLN A 41 5.26 -4.64 10.94
CA GLN A 41 5.40 -5.92 10.25
C GLN A 41 6.86 -6.29 10.00
N HIS A 42 7.36 -7.28 10.75
CA HIS A 42 8.63 -7.91 10.39
C HIS A 42 8.42 -8.88 9.21
N PRO A 43 9.31 -8.93 8.21
CA PRO A 43 9.11 -9.77 7.01
C PRO A 43 8.97 -11.27 7.27
N ARG A 44 9.60 -11.76 8.35
CA ARG A 44 9.50 -13.17 8.77
C ARG A 44 8.33 -13.45 9.72
N GLY A 45 7.50 -12.45 10.02
CA GLY A 45 6.39 -12.57 10.98
C GLY A 45 6.81 -12.72 12.44
N GLU A 46 8.08 -12.45 12.78
CA GLU A 46 8.62 -12.59 14.14
C GLU A 46 7.99 -11.59 15.14
N TYR A 47 7.62 -10.41 14.67
CA TYR A 47 6.81 -9.43 15.39
C TYR A 47 6.05 -8.55 14.41
N GLY A 48 5.08 -7.80 14.93
CA GLY A 48 4.15 -7.08 14.08
C GLY A 48 3.05 -7.97 13.55
N SER A 49 1.91 -7.38 13.18
CA SER A 49 0.81 -8.16 12.60
C SER A 49 0.03 -7.45 11.50
N ALA A 50 0.56 -6.37 10.92
CA ALA A 50 -0.17 -5.59 9.92
C ALA A 50 -0.55 -6.44 8.70
N ALA A 51 0.33 -7.32 8.21
CA ALA A 51 0.02 -8.22 7.08
C ALA A 51 -1.09 -9.23 7.43
N ARG A 52 -1.07 -9.78 8.65
CA ARG A 52 -2.12 -10.69 9.15
C ARG A 52 -3.45 -9.95 9.30
N LYS A 53 -3.45 -8.74 9.88
CA LYS A 53 -4.65 -7.89 10.01
C LYS A 53 -5.24 -7.53 8.65
N ALA A 54 -4.40 -7.19 7.68
CA ALA A 54 -4.83 -6.96 6.31
C ALA A 54 -5.47 -8.20 5.66
N GLU A 55 -4.90 -9.39 5.88
CA GLU A 55 -5.50 -10.64 5.39
C GLU A 55 -6.86 -10.92 6.06
N GLU A 56 -6.94 -10.77 7.37
CA GLU A 56 -8.18 -10.92 8.14
C GLU A 56 -9.26 -9.95 7.63
N ASP A 57 -8.91 -8.68 7.44
CA ASP A 57 -9.83 -7.65 6.93
C ASP A 57 -10.22 -7.88 5.47
N ALA A 58 -9.31 -8.37 4.62
CA ALA A 58 -9.64 -8.73 3.24
C ALA A 58 -10.65 -9.88 3.19
N ARG A 59 -10.48 -10.92 4.01
CA ARG A 59 -11.45 -12.03 4.11
C ARG A 59 -12.77 -11.58 4.74
N ALA A 60 -12.72 -10.73 5.77
CA ALA A 60 -13.92 -10.19 6.40
C ALA A 60 -14.72 -9.28 5.46
N LEU A 61 -14.03 -8.53 4.59
CA LEU A 61 -14.63 -7.72 3.54
C LEU A 61 -15.37 -8.57 2.50
N VAL A 62 -14.75 -9.64 2.00
CA VAL A 62 -15.42 -10.60 1.09
C VAL A 62 -16.71 -11.12 1.72
N ALA A 63 -16.63 -11.60 2.96
CA ALA A 63 -17.78 -12.14 3.66
C ALA A 63 -18.87 -11.06 3.94
N ALA A 64 -18.49 -9.80 4.13
CA ALA A 64 -19.43 -8.69 4.30
C ALA A 64 -20.22 -8.41 3.02
N VAL A 65 -19.57 -8.46 1.86
CA VAL A 65 -20.25 -8.30 0.56
C VAL A 65 -21.19 -9.47 0.29
N GLU A 66 -20.76 -10.69 0.55
CA GLU A 66 -21.61 -11.89 0.41
C GLU A 66 -22.86 -11.84 1.31
N ARG A 67 -22.71 -11.35 2.55
CA ARG A 67 -23.82 -11.11 3.47
C ARG A 67 -24.68 -9.89 3.11
N ARG A 68 -24.31 -9.14 2.07
CA ARG A 68 -24.98 -7.90 1.63
C ARG A 68 -25.04 -6.85 2.74
N GLU A 69 -23.93 -6.70 3.49
CA GLU A 69 -23.79 -5.58 4.42
C GLU A 69 -23.98 -4.24 3.68
N PRO A 70 -24.46 -3.18 4.37
CA PRO A 70 -24.62 -1.88 3.75
C PRO A 70 -23.34 -1.39 3.07
N LEU A 71 -23.43 -0.84 1.86
CA LEU A 71 -22.26 -0.42 1.07
C LEU A 71 -21.37 0.62 1.78
N ALA A 72 -21.95 1.42 2.67
CA ALA A 72 -21.22 2.32 3.57
C ALA A 72 -20.27 1.56 4.51
N GLN A 73 -20.72 0.42 5.08
CA GLN A 73 -19.90 -0.44 5.94
C GLN A 73 -18.84 -1.19 5.13
N VAL A 74 -19.21 -1.69 3.95
CA VAL A 74 -18.25 -2.31 3.00
C VAL A 74 -17.16 -1.30 2.63
N SER A 75 -17.52 -0.05 2.31
CA SER A 75 -16.57 1.02 2.00
C SER A 75 -15.65 1.37 3.17
N ARG A 76 -16.19 1.39 4.41
CA ARG A 76 -15.36 1.53 5.62
C ARG A 76 -14.33 0.40 5.74
N ARG A 77 -14.72 -0.85 5.49
CA ARG A 77 -13.80 -2.01 5.53
C ARG A 77 -12.70 -1.92 4.47
N PHE A 78 -13.00 -1.47 3.26
CA PHE A 78 -11.97 -1.16 2.25
C PHE A 78 -10.96 -0.12 2.76
N GLY A 79 -11.44 0.88 3.52
CA GLY A 79 -10.60 1.90 4.15
C GLY A 79 -9.68 1.29 5.21
N THR A 80 -10.22 0.48 6.11
CA THR A 80 -9.43 -0.21 7.15
C THR A 80 -8.39 -1.14 6.53
N LEU A 81 -8.75 -1.90 5.51
CA LEU A 81 -7.82 -2.72 4.76
C LEU A 81 -6.68 -1.89 4.16
N ALA A 82 -6.97 -0.72 3.61
CA ALA A 82 -5.95 0.17 3.06
C ALA A 82 -5.00 0.73 4.13
N HIS A 83 -5.45 0.87 5.39
CA HIS A 83 -4.59 1.27 6.50
C HIS A 83 -3.48 0.25 6.73
N TRP A 84 -3.86 -1.01 6.95
CA TRP A 84 -2.89 -2.08 7.21
C TRP A 84 -1.90 -2.29 6.06
N ILE A 85 -2.37 -2.15 4.82
CA ILE A 85 -1.49 -2.25 3.64
C ILE A 85 -0.52 -1.06 3.56
N ALA A 86 -0.95 0.13 3.98
CA ALA A 86 -0.07 1.29 4.07
C ALA A 86 1.00 1.11 5.16
N ASP A 87 0.62 0.58 6.32
CA ASP A 87 1.56 0.26 7.41
C ASP A 87 2.62 -0.76 6.95
N VAL A 88 2.21 -1.83 6.27
CA VAL A 88 3.12 -2.81 5.66
C VAL A 88 4.12 -2.16 4.68
N ASN A 89 3.70 -1.08 4.01
CA ASN A 89 4.53 -0.36 3.04
C ASN A 89 5.31 0.81 3.64
N ASP A 90 5.13 1.11 4.93
CA ASP A 90 5.92 2.10 5.64
C ASP A 90 7.27 1.49 6.05
N PRO A 91 8.39 2.03 5.56
CA PRO A 91 9.69 1.49 5.88
C PRO A 91 10.00 1.55 7.37
N LEU A 92 9.41 2.48 8.11
CA LEU A 92 9.61 2.62 9.56
C LEU A 92 8.77 1.64 10.38
N HIS A 93 7.64 1.15 9.85
CA HIS A 93 6.86 0.07 10.46
C HIS A 93 7.40 -1.32 10.12
N ALA A 94 8.09 -1.44 8.98
CA ALA A 94 8.75 -2.67 8.54
C ALA A 94 10.21 -2.80 9.02
N ALA A 95 10.76 -1.74 9.63
CA ALA A 95 12.13 -1.71 10.11
C ALA A 95 12.37 -2.73 11.24
N ASP A 96 13.62 -3.20 11.33
CA ASP A 96 14.12 -3.82 12.56
C ASP A 96 13.97 -2.83 13.74
N ARG A 97 13.92 -3.34 14.97
CA ARG A 97 13.76 -2.49 16.17
C ARG A 97 14.89 -1.46 16.28
N ASP A 98 14.67 -0.26 15.74
CA ASP A 98 15.56 0.89 15.89
C ASP A 98 15.23 1.63 17.20
N PRO A 99 16.12 1.62 18.20
CA PRO A 99 15.88 2.30 19.48
C PRO A 99 15.71 3.82 19.33
N ASN A 100 16.18 4.40 18.21
CA ASN A 100 16.07 5.82 17.91
C ASN A 100 14.84 6.18 17.07
N LEU A 101 14.04 5.20 16.62
CA LEU A 101 12.93 5.44 15.69
C LEU A 101 11.98 6.54 16.18
N LYS A 102 11.63 6.49 17.46
CA LYS A 102 10.76 7.48 18.12
C LYS A 102 11.24 8.92 17.97
N ASN A 103 12.54 9.15 17.74
CA ASN A 103 13.12 10.48 17.65
C ASN A 103 12.85 11.13 16.29
N TYR A 104 12.63 10.34 15.22
CA TYR A 104 12.46 10.87 13.86
C TYR A 104 11.21 10.38 13.14
N TYR A 105 10.49 9.37 13.66
CA TYR A 105 9.27 8.83 13.07
C TYR A 105 8.24 9.92 12.75
N ARG A 106 7.78 10.69 13.75
CA ARG A 106 6.79 11.76 13.54
C ARG A 106 7.28 12.84 12.59
N ASP A 107 8.59 13.08 12.58
CA ASP A 107 9.19 14.08 11.71
C ASP A 107 9.16 13.63 10.25
N TYR A 108 9.45 12.34 10.01
CA TYR A 108 9.34 11.71 8.71
C TYR A 108 7.88 11.66 8.23
N GLN A 109 6.94 11.23 9.07
CA GLN A 109 5.52 11.23 8.70
C GLN A 109 5.02 12.62 8.31
N SER A 110 5.41 13.65 9.07
CA SER A 110 5.07 15.05 8.76
C SER A 110 5.68 15.51 7.43
N PHE A 111 6.91 15.10 7.14
CA PHE A 111 7.58 15.38 5.87
C PHE A 111 6.88 14.71 4.70
N LEU A 112 6.54 13.42 4.84
CA LEU A 112 5.81 12.66 3.82
C LEU A 112 4.47 13.32 3.53
N GLN A 113 3.66 13.61 4.55
CA GLN A 113 2.34 14.23 4.40
C GLN A 113 2.40 15.54 3.60
N LYS A 114 3.40 16.40 3.88
CA LYS A 114 3.62 17.65 3.14
C LYS A 114 4.09 17.42 1.70
N SER A 115 4.79 16.32 1.46
CA SER A 115 5.40 15.98 0.17
C SER A 115 4.49 15.15 -0.74
N MET A 116 3.44 14.51 -0.20
CA MET A 116 2.58 13.55 -0.92
C MET A 116 2.02 14.08 -2.25
N SER A 117 1.71 15.37 -2.35
CA SER A 117 1.20 15.98 -3.59
C SER A 117 2.21 15.98 -4.74
N LYS A 118 3.50 15.78 -4.43
CA LYS A 118 4.62 15.77 -5.38
C LYS A 118 5.09 14.35 -5.73
N PHE A 119 4.57 13.32 -5.07
CA PHE A 119 4.98 11.95 -5.35
C PHE A 119 4.39 11.48 -6.68
N PRO A 120 5.24 11.12 -7.68
CA PRO A 120 4.74 10.42 -8.85
C PRO A 120 4.14 9.08 -8.42
N LEU A 121 3.03 8.71 -9.07
CA LEU A 121 2.45 7.37 -8.96
C LEU A 121 2.87 6.56 -10.18
N VAL A 122 3.63 5.49 -9.95
CA VAL A 122 3.94 4.50 -10.98
C VAL A 122 2.96 3.33 -10.85
N PHE A 123 2.17 3.08 -11.88
CA PHE A 123 1.24 1.95 -11.92
C PHE A 123 1.96 0.69 -12.40
N LEU A 124 1.87 -0.39 -11.61
CA LEU A 124 2.60 -1.65 -11.81
C LEU A 124 1.68 -2.79 -12.29
N GLY A 125 0.46 -2.49 -12.72
CA GLY A 125 -0.51 -3.52 -13.14
C GLY A 125 -1.29 -4.16 -12.00
N TYR A 126 -2.40 -4.81 -12.36
CA TYR A 126 -3.37 -5.37 -11.41
C TYR A 126 -3.03 -6.77 -10.90
N ARG A 127 -2.25 -7.55 -11.65
CA ARG A 127 -1.99 -8.95 -11.34
C ARG A 127 -0.68 -9.13 -10.59
N SER A 128 -0.68 -10.05 -9.64
CA SER A 128 0.50 -10.50 -8.92
C SER A 128 0.38 -12.02 -8.73
N PRO A 129 1.33 -12.82 -9.26
CA PRO A 129 1.33 -14.27 -9.06
C PRO A 129 1.29 -14.65 -7.58
N THR A 130 2.11 -14.00 -6.74
CA THR A 130 2.13 -14.22 -5.29
C THR A 130 0.77 -13.99 -4.64
N LEU A 131 0.05 -12.92 -5.02
CA LEU A 131 -1.28 -12.65 -4.48
C LEU A 131 -2.31 -13.70 -4.92
N THR A 132 -2.26 -14.13 -6.19
CA THR A 132 -3.17 -15.14 -6.73
C THR A 132 -2.93 -16.52 -6.12
N GLU A 133 -1.66 -16.93 -6.00
CA GLU A 133 -1.27 -18.29 -5.58
C GLU A 133 -1.27 -18.47 -4.06
N HIS A 134 -0.94 -17.42 -3.31
CA HIS A 134 -0.72 -17.51 -1.86
C HIS A 134 -1.61 -16.58 -1.02
N GLY A 135 -2.38 -15.69 -1.66
CA GLY A 135 -3.31 -14.79 -0.99
C GLY A 135 -2.65 -13.54 -0.35
N PRO A 136 -3.46 -12.68 0.29
CA PRO A 136 -3.00 -11.37 0.78
C PRO A 136 -1.90 -11.44 1.83
N GLY A 137 -1.92 -12.40 2.74
CA GLY A 137 -0.95 -12.48 3.83
C GLY A 137 0.49 -12.65 3.34
N GLN A 138 0.74 -13.68 2.52
CA GLN A 138 2.07 -13.93 1.94
C GLN A 138 2.50 -12.80 0.99
N TYR A 139 1.57 -12.27 0.20
CA TYR A 139 1.84 -11.10 -0.64
C TYR A 139 2.33 -9.89 0.17
N LEU A 140 1.67 -9.61 1.29
CA LEU A 140 2.00 -8.45 2.14
C LEU A 140 3.24 -8.69 3.02
N LEU A 141 3.57 -9.93 3.36
CA LEU A 141 4.87 -10.25 3.96
C LEU A 141 6.01 -9.90 2.99
N ALA A 142 5.90 -10.27 1.72
CA ALA A 142 6.88 -9.87 0.69
C ALA A 142 6.93 -8.34 0.50
N ALA A 143 5.80 -7.65 0.61
CA ALA A 143 5.75 -6.19 0.60
C ALA A 143 6.47 -5.56 1.80
N SER A 144 6.36 -6.15 2.99
CA SER A 144 7.11 -5.69 4.16
C SER A 144 8.62 -5.90 4.02
N GLU A 145 9.06 -6.98 3.36
CA GLU A 145 10.48 -7.22 3.08
C GLU A 145 11.06 -6.09 2.21
N ARG A 146 10.38 -5.76 1.12
CA ARG A 146 10.72 -4.64 0.25
C ARG A 146 10.77 -3.31 1.01
N SER A 147 9.83 -3.09 1.94
CA SER A 147 9.76 -1.84 2.71
C SER A 147 10.88 -1.73 3.74
N ARG A 148 11.25 -2.85 4.37
CA ARG A 148 12.38 -2.94 5.30
C ARG A 148 13.71 -2.54 4.65
N GLU A 149 13.93 -2.87 3.38
CA GLU A 149 15.14 -2.48 2.65
C GLU A 149 15.34 -0.96 2.60
N TYR A 150 14.26 -0.17 2.68
CA TYR A 150 14.35 1.29 2.68
C TYR A 150 14.53 1.91 4.07
N ALA A 151 14.26 1.18 5.14
CA ALA A 151 14.33 1.68 6.52
C ALA A 151 15.70 2.30 6.84
N GLU A 152 16.77 1.59 6.48
CA GLU A 152 18.14 2.04 6.71
C GLU A 152 18.48 3.31 5.93
N SER A 153 17.89 3.51 4.75
CA SER A 153 18.08 4.73 3.96
C SER A 153 17.41 5.93 4.63
N VAL A 154 16.23 5.75 5.24
CA VAL A 154 15.59 6.81 6.04
C VAL A 154 16.41 7.10 7.29
N ARG A 155 16.86 6.06 8.01
CA ARG A 155 17.68 6.21 9.22
C ARG A 155 18.95 7.01 8.94
N ARG A 156 19.68 6.67 7.88
CA ARG A 156 20.89 7.40 7.45
C ARG A 156 20.58 8.82 6.98
N ALA A 157 19.46 9.05 6.30
CA ALA A 157 19.07 10.40 5.91
C ALA A 157 18.85 11.31 7.13
N TYR A 158 18.31 10.78 8.22
CA TYR A 158 18.14 11.50 9.49
C TYR A 158 19.42 11.59 10.33
N HIS A 159 20.43 10.76 10.07
CA HIS A 159 21.68 10.70 10.85
C HIS A 159 22.92 10.49 9.94
N PRO A 160 23.22 11.39 8.99
CA PRO A 160 24.25 11.18 7.97
C PRO A 160 25.64 10.91 8.55
N ASP A 161 25.96 11.52 9.71
CA ASP A 161 27.21 11.34 10.44
C ASP A 161 26.96 11.03 11.93
N GLY A 162 25.87 10.32 12.22
CA GLY A 162 25.40 10.08 13.60
C GLY A 162 24.76 11.30 14.27
N THR A 163 24.83 12.49 13.65
CA THR A 163 24.15 13.70 14.10
C THR A 163 22.75 13.76 13.50
N ARG A 164 21.74 13.97 14.36
CA ARG A 164 20.36 14.10 13.92
C ARG A 164 20.15 15.38 13.12
N VAL A 165 19.56 15.25 11.92
CA VAL A 165 18.94 16.36 11.18
C VAL A 165 17.42 16.30 11.31
N SER A 166 16.74 17.42 11.05
CA SER A 166 15.27 17.46 11.03
C SER A 166 14.75 17.52 9.59
N ARG A 167 13.46 17.28 9.42
CA ARG A 167 12.77 17.33 8.11
C ARG A 167 12.96 18.65 7.36
N GLU A 168 13.27 19.75 8.05
CA GLU A 168 13.52 21.05 7.44
C GLU A 168 14.75 21.04 6.53
N ALA A 169 15.66 20.06 6.70
CA ALA A 169 16.80 19.84 5.81
C ALA A 169 16.45 19.09 4.52
N PHE A 170 15.21 18.57 4.38
CA PHE A 170 14.81 17.75 3.26
C PHE A 170 14.00 18.50 2.20
N ASP A 171 14.26 18.14 0.95
CA ASP A 171 13.57 18.61 -0.24
C ASP A 171 13.31 17.46 -1.22
N THR A 172 12.86 17.77 -2.44
CA THR A 172 12.55 16.76 -3.48
C THR A 172 13.77 16.01 -4.01
N ARG A 173 14.99 16.40 -3.64
CA ARG A 173 16.26 15.75 -4.04
C ARG A 173 16.81 14.87 -2.92
N SER A 174 16.19 14.89 -1.74
CA SER A 174 16.66 14.18 -0.55
C SER A 174 16.31 12.69 -0.59
N VAL A 175 17.14 11.85 0.02
CA VAL A 175 16.89 10.40 0.14
C VAL A 175 15.54 10.11 0.80
N ALA A 176 15.19 10.89 1.84
CA ALA A 176 13.89 10.79 2.51
C ALA A 176 12.70 11.00 1.55
N PHE A 177 12.84 11.91 0.56
CA PHE A 177 11.80 12.12 -0.46
C PHE A 177 11.72 10.93 -1.43
N GLY A 178 12.87 10.44 -1.90
CA GLY A 178 12.93 9.31 -2.81
C GLY A 178 12.30 8.04 -2.21
N VAL A 179 12.67 7.71 -0.96
CA VAL A 179 12.07 6.58 -0.24
C VAL A 179 10.58 6.79 -0.03
N GLY A 180 10.17 7.98 0.45
CA GLY A 180 8.75 8.30 0.66
C GLY A 180 7.90 8.16 -0.60
N SER A 181 8.41 8.63 -1.74
CA SER A 181 7.75 8.52 -3.03
C SER A 181 7.60 7.07 -3.49
N LEU A 182 8.62 6.25 -3.27
CA LEU A 182 8.62 4.84 -3.65
C LEU A 182 7.66 4.03 -2.77
N SER A 183 7.73 4.22 -1.45
CA SER A 183 6.79 3.62 -0.49
C SER A 183 5.35 4.02 -0.78
N TYR A 184 5.09 5.29 -1.12
CA TYR A 184 3.75 5.74 -1.53
C TYR A 184 3.26 5.01 -2.80
N SER A 185 4.09 4.91 -3.83
CA SER A 185 3.72 4.19 -5.06
C SER A 185 3.45 2.72 -4.78
N ASN A 186 4.31 2.06 -4.00
CA ASN A 186 4.13 0.66 -3.60
C ASN A 186 2.82 0.47 -2.82
N ALA A 187 2.56 1.29 -1.81
CA ALA A 187 1.33 1.25 -1.02
C ALA A 187 0.09 1.40 -1.90
N VAL A 188 0.09 2.34 -2.86
CA VAL A 188 -1.06 2.51 -3.78
C VAL A 188 -1.29 1.28 -4.65
N ASN A 189 -0.22 0.67 -5.19
CA ASN A 189 -0.33 -0.54 -5.99
C ASN A 189 -0.80 -1.74 -5.15
N ASP A 190 -0.27 -1.91 -3.94
CA ASP A 190 -0.63 -3.02 -3.06
C ASP A 190 -2.08 -2.89 -2.58
N ILE A 191 -2.52 -1.68 -2.21
CA ILE A 191 -3.92 -1.40 -1.85
C ILE A 191 -4.83 -1.78 -3.01
N MET A 192 -4.51 -1.29 -4.21
CA MET A 192 -5.30 -1.55 -5.41
C MET A 192 -5.39 -3.05 -5.72
N ARG A 193 -4.27 -3.78 -5.67
CA ARG A 193 -4.23 -5.22 -5.96
C ARG A 193 -5.04 -6.03 -4.96
N VAL A 194 -4.90 -5.75 -3.66
CA VAL A 194 -5.64 -6.48 -2.62
C VAL A 194 -7.12 -6.10 -2.61
N TRP A 195 -7.47 -4.83 -2.88
CA TRP A 195 -8.86 -4.42 -3.08
C TRP A 195 -9.51 -5.14 -4.25
N LEU A 196 -8.83 -5.20 -5.39
CA LEU A 196 -9.34 -5.89 -6.57
C LEU A 196 -9.45 -7.41 -6.32
N TRP A 197 -8.47 -8.01 -5.65
CA TRP A 197 -8.54 -9.42 -5.23
C TRP A 197 -9.78 -9.69 -4.36
N ALA A 198 -10.05 -8.84 -3.37
CA ALA A 198 -11.22 -9.00 -2.51
C ALA A 198 -12.54 -8.79 -3.27
N TRP A 199 -12.58 -7.83 -4.19
CA TRP A 199 -13.75 -7.57 -5.03
C TRP A 199 -14.04 -8.72 -6.00
N GLU A 200 -13.01 -9.27 -6.65
CA GLU A 200 -13.13 -10.45 -7.51
C GLU A 200 -13.58 -11.69 -6.72
N ALA A 201 -13.05 -11.87 -5.51
CA ALA A 201 -13.39 -12.99 -4.64
C ALA A 201 -14.87 -13.02 -4.23
N CYS A 202 -15.54 -11.86 -4.17
CA CYS A 202 -17.00 -11.77 -3.95
C CYS A 202 -17.81 -11.60 -5.25
N HIS A 203 -17.26 -11.97 -6.41
CA HIS A 203 -17.89 -11.85 -7.73
C HIS A 203 -18.30 -10.42 -8.11
N GLY A 204 -17.54 -9.44 -7.63
CA GLY A 204 -17.73 -8.04 -7.95
C GLY A 204 -17.53 -7.75 -9.44
N ASP A 205 -18.23 -6.75 -9.95
CA ASP A 205 -18.14 -6.33 -11.33
C ASP A 205 -16.76 -5.70 -11.63
N ILE A 206 -15.99 -6.34 -12.51
CA ILE A 206 -14.66 -5.91 -12.99
C ILE A 206 -14.70 -5.28 -14.39
N THR A 207 -15.89 -5.10 -14.98
CA THR A 207 -16.02 -4.40 -16.25
C THR A 207 -15.58 -2.94 -16.13
N ASN A 208 -15.16 -2.36 -17.26
CA ASN A 208 -14.69 -0.97 -17.32
C ASN A 208 -13.52 -0.68 -16.34
N THR A 209 -12.66 -1.67 -16.09
CA THR A 209 -11.39 -1.45 -15.38
C THR A 209 -10.51 -0.49 -16.20
N PRO A 210 -9.91 0.56 -15.59
CA PRO A 210 -9.25 1.64 -16.34
C PRO A 210 -8.06 1.23 -17.22
N TYR A 211 -7.41 0.11 -16.89
CA TYR A 211 -6.27 -0.44 -17.62
C TYR A 211 -6.48 -1.94 -17.82
N PRO A 212 -5.81 -2.57 -18.80
CA PRO A 212 -5.87 -4.01 -18.97
C PRO A 212 -5.49 -4.77 -17.69
N LEU A 213 -6.24 -5.82 -17.38
CA LEU A 213 -5.98 -6.70 -16.23
C LEU A 213 -4.72 -7.54 -16.45
N GLU A 214 -4.55 -8.04 -17.67
CA GLU A 214 -3.33 -8.73 -18.07
C GLU A 214 -2.23 -7.73 -18.45
N PRO A 215 -0.95 -8.03 -18.15
CA PRO A 215 0.15 -7.28 -18.73
C PRO A 215 -0.01 -7.28 -20.24
N ALA A 216 0.19 -6.13 -20.90
CA ALA A 216 0.28 -6.13 -22.35
C ALA A 216 1.33 -7.17 -22.74
N ALA A 217 0.92 -8.20 -23.51
CA ALA A 217 1.86 -9.18 -24.03
C ALA A 217 3.02 -8.41 -24.65
N ALA A 218 4.23 -8.64 -24.15
CA ALA A 218 5.42 -8.02 -24.71
C ALA A 218 5.40 -8.34 -26.21
N GLY A 219 5.09 -7.34 -27.03
CA GLY A 219 4.93 -7.53 -28.46
C GLY A 219 6.20 -8.18 -29.00
N ASN A 220 6.05 -9.37 -29.56
CA ASN A 220 7.09 -10.05 -30.32
C ASN A 220 7.60 -9.09 -31.42
N ARG A 221 8.66 -8.34 -31.13
CA ARG A 221 9.51 -7.71 -32.15
C ARG A 221 10.71 -8.63 -32.35
N ALA A 222 10.47 -9.77 -32.97
CA ALA A 222 11.52 -10.63 -33.50
C ALA A 222 10.94 -11.61 -34.52
N SER A 223 10.53 -11.10 -35.67
CA SER A 223 10.58 -11.84 -36.93
C SER A 223 10.18 -10.90 -38.06
N GLU A 224 10.79 -11.12 -39.23
CA GLU A 224 10.54 -10.44 -40.50
C GLU A 224 11.25 -9.08 -40.63
N ASP A 225 12.56 -9.13 -40.92
CA ASP A 225 12.97 -8.84 -42.29
C ASP A 225 14.42 -9.30 -42.55
N THR A 226 14.57 -10.57 -42.91
CA THR A 226 15.74 -11.02 -43.70
C THR A 226 15.25 -12.07 -44.68
N SER A 227 15.05 -11.66 -45.93
CA SER A 227 15.55 -12.30 -47.15
C SER A 227 14.78 -11.80 -48.38
N PRO A 228 15.38 -11.81 -49.59
CA PRO A 228 16.60 -12.51 -50.00
C PRO A 228 17.82 -11.61 -50.27
#